data_AF-A0A803NV78-F1
#
_entry.id   AF-A0A803NV78-F1
#
_cell.length_a   1.000
_cell.length_b   1.000
_cell.length_c   1.000
_cell.angle_alpha   90.00
_cell.angle_beta   90.00
_cell.angle_gamma   90.00
#
_symmetry.space_group_name_H-M   'P 1'
#
loop_
_entity.id
_entity.type
_entity.pdbx_description
1 polymer ?
#
loop_
_entity_poly.entity_id
_entity_poly.type
_entity_poly.pdbx_seq_one_letter_code
_entity_poly.pdbx_strand_id
1 'polypeptide(L)'
;MMEKNSEAKWGNWIGYVLLPFDICLRDNPLDYIRTAKAIIDRKKHSLEALCTFSISGFIFALFGIKKTSALFHKILSATTMAFSNVVGPLEEIGFYGHPMAYLAGATYGQPHELMVNFQSYVNKMTIVLSVDEATIPDPHRLCDDIVESLKLMKDALLQKGLLK
;
A
#
# COMPACT_ATOMS: atom_id res chain seq x y z
N MET A 1 15.50 -15.11 -15.58
CA MET A 1 15.86 -16.24 -14.70
C MET A 1 16.96 -15.75 -13.79
N MET A 2 16.88 -15.94 -12.47
CA MET A 2 17.98 -15.51 -11.58
C MET A 2 19.25 -16.26 -11.96
N GLU A 3 20.38 -15.55 -11.99
CA GLU A 3 21.68 -16.19 -12.25
C GLU A 3 21.94 -17.28 -11.21
N LYS A 4 22.53 -18.40 -11.64
CA LYS A 4 23.00 -19.44 -10.73
C LYS A 4 24.01 -18.80 -9.78
N ASN A 5 23.80 -18.97 -8.48
CA ASN A 5 24.57 -18.39 -7.35
C ASN A 5 24.24 -16.94 -6.96
N SER A 6 23.11 -16.39 -7.40
CA SER A 6 22.59 -15.16 -6.80
C SER A 6 22.17 -15.40 -5.35
N GLU A 7 22.61 -14.52 -4.43
CA GLU A 7 22.15 -14.52 -3.02
C GLU A 7 20.66 -14.17 -2.88
N ALA A 8 20.04 -13.62 -3.92
CA ALA A 8 18.63 -13.26 -3.91
C ALA A 8 17.76 -14.52 -3.99
N LYS A 9 17.08 -14.79 -2.88
CA LYS A 9 16.09 -15.88 -2.76
C LYS A 9 14.83 -15.52 -3.53
N TRP A 10 14.22 -16.53 -4.17
CA TRP A 10 12.92 -16.39 -4.79
C TRP A 10 11.81 -16.23 -3.74
N GLY A 11 10.89 -15.30 -3.99
CA GLY A 11 9.69 -15.07 -3.20
C GLY A 11 9.74 -13.81 -2.35
N ASN A 12 8.55 -13.29 -2.02
CA ASN A 12 8.41 -12.10 -1.18
C ASN A 12 8.27 -12.50 0.29
N TRP A 13 8.94 -11.77 1.16
CA TRP A 13 8.72 -11.89 2.60
C TRP A 13 7.51 -11.04 2.96
N ILE A 14 6.41 -11.69 3.33
CA ILE A 14 5.14 -11.01 3.57
C ILE A 14 4.92 -10.85 5.07
N GLY A 15 5.11 -9.63 5.56
CA GLY A 15 4.59 -9.16 6.84
C GLY A 15 3.49 -8.12 6.62
N TYR A 16 2.68 -7.87 7.64
CA TYR A 16 1.68 -6.81 7.62
C TYR A 16 1.74 -6.00 8.91
N VAL A 17 1.18 -4.79 8.83
CA VAL A 17 1.09 -3.84 9.95
C VAL A 17 -0.34 -3.36 10.02
N LEU A 18 -0.97 -3.47 11.19
CA LEU A 18 -2.29 -2.92 11.42
C LEU A 18 -2.17 -1.43 11.73
N LEU A 19 -2.79 -0.61 10.91
CA LEU A 19 -2.70 0.84 11.03
C LEU A 19 -4.04 1.40 11.49
N PRO A 20 -4.06 2.16 12.61
CA PRO A 20 -5.21 2.98 12.91
C PRO A 20 -5.27 4.10 11.86
N PHE A 21 -6.34 4.10 11.07
CA PHE A 21 -6.61 5.13 10.08
C PHE A 21 -7.75 6.01 10.58
N ASP A 22 -7.43 7.24 10.95
CA ASP A 22 -8.37 8.19 11.53
C ASP A 22 -9.07 8.98 10.43
N ILE A 23 -10.38 8.73 10.27
CA ILE A 23 -11.24 9.46 9.34
C ILE A 23 -11.92 10.58 10.11
N CYS A 24 -11.27 11.74 10.14
CA CYS A 24 -11.78 12.94 10.80
C CYS A 24 -11.65 14.15 9.87
N LEU A 25 -12.46 15.19 10.09
CA LEU A 25 -12.31 16.47 9.41
C LEU A 25 -11.22 17.29 10.11
N ARG A 26 -10.33 17.90 9.33
CA ARG A 26 -9.26 18.78 9.84
C ARG A 26 -9.24 20.07 9.05
N ASP A 27 -9.09 21.18 9.77
CA ASP A 27 -9.03 22.52 9.15
C ASP A 27 -7.75 22.71 8.34
N ASN A 28 -6.62 22.21 8.86
CA ASN A 28 -5.33 22.28 8.18
C ASN A 28 -5.00 20.93 7.52
N PRO A 29 -4.88 20.87 6.18
CA PRO A 29 -4.64 19.61 5.46
C PRO A 29 -3.30 18.96 5.84
N LEU A 30 -2.33 19.73 6.35
CA LEU A 30 -1.03 19.18 6.77
C LEU A 30 -1.11 18.37 8.08
N ASP A 31 -2.19 18.52 8.84
CA ASP A 31 -2.33 17.77 10.10
C ASP A 31 -2.59 16.29 9.85
N TYR A 32 -3.25 15.93 8.73
CA TYR A 32 -3.34 14.54 8.28
C TYR A 32 -1.95 13.93 8.07
N ILE A 33 -1.06 14.64 7.37
CA ILE A 33 0.30 14.17 7.07
C ILE A 33 1.09 13.98 8.37
N ARG A 34 1.04 14.96 9.29
CA ARG A 34 1.79 14.90 10.55
C ARG A 34 1.33 13.73 11.43
N THR A 35 0.01 13.56 11.57
CA THR A 35 -0.54 12.45 12.34
C THR A 35 -0.20 11.10 11.71
N ALA A 36 -0.40 10.96 10.39
CA ALA A 36 -0.04 9.73 9.67
C ALA A 36 1.46 9.41 9.82
N LYS A 37 2.33 10.41 9.66
CA LYS A 37 3.78 10.26 9.84
C LYS A 37 4.14 9.78 11.25
N ALA A 38 3.58 10.38 12.29
CA ALA A 38 3.85 9.98 13.68
C ALA A 38 3.41 8.52 13.95
N ILE A 39 2.25 8.12 13.43
CA ILE A 39 1.76 6.74 13.57
C ILE A 39 2.69 5.76 12.84
N ILE A 40 3.06 6.06 11.60
CA ILE A 40 3.91 5.20 10.78
C ILE A 40 5.31 5.09 11.37
N ASP A 41 5.91 6.19 11.82
CA ASP A 41 7.25 6.18 12.43
C ASP A 41 7.23 5.29 13.69
N ARG A 42 6.21 5.41 14.55
CA ARG A 42 6.03 4.49 15.69
C ARG A 42 5.88 3.03 15.26
N LYS A 43 5.10 2.77 14.20
CA LYS A 43 4.86 1.41 13.70
C LYS A 43 6.12 0.79 13.09
N LYS A 44 6.97 1.55 12.41
CA LYS A 44 8.29 1.09 11.95
C LYS A 44 9.18 0.64 13.10
N HIS A 45 9.14 1.34 14.24
CA HIS A 45 9.89 0.97 15.43
C HIS A 45 9.29 -0.20 16.24
N SER A 46 8.05 -0.59 15.96
CA SER A 46 7.36 -1.65 16.70
C SER A 46 7.75 -3.08 16.32
N LEU A 47 8.52 -3.26 15.24
CA LEU A 47 8.87 -4.56 14.64
C LEU A 47 7.66 -5.41 14.22
N GLU A 48 6.46 -4.83 14.19
CA GLU A 48 5.20 -5.55 13.92
C GLU A 48 5.24 -6.35 12.61
N ALA A 49 5.80 -5.78 11.54
CA ALA A 49 5.94 -6.47 10.26
C ALA A 49 6.82 -7.74 10.34
N LEU A 50 7.91 -7.68 11.13
CA LEU A 50 8.81 -8.83 11.33
C LEU A 50 8.15 -9.88 12.22
N CYS A 51 7.44 -9.45 13.26
CA CYS A 51 6.68 -10.34 14.13
C CYS A 51 5.55 -11.06 13.37
N THR A 52 4.76 -10.33 12.56
CA THR A 52 3.66 -10.93 11.79
C THR A 52 4.17 -11.89 10.73
N PHE A 53 5.28 -11.57 10.04
CA PHE A 53 5.96 -12.50 9.14
C PHE A 53 6.41 -13.78 9.87
N SER A 54 7.09 -13.63 11.00
CA SER A 54 7.63 -14.77 11.77
C SER A 54 6.53 -15.66 12.33
N ILE A 55 5.49 -15.08 12.92
CA ILE A 55 4.32 -15.82 13.43
C ILE A 55 3.61 -16.56 12.29
N SER A 56 3.44 -15.92 11.14
CA SER A 56 2.79 -16.54 9.98
C SER A 56 3.61 -17.72 9.45
N GLY A 57 4.94 -17.57 9.38
CA GLY A 57 5.85 -18.66 9.01
C GLY A 57 5.81 -19.83 9.99
N PHE A 58 5.77 -19.55 11.30
CA PHE A 58 5.66 -20.56 12.34
C PHE A 58 4.34 -21.34 12.26
N ILE A 59 3.22 -20.64 12.11
CA ILE A 59 1.89 -21.26 11.97
C ILE A 59 1.83 -22.10 10.70
N PHE A 60 2.41 -21.61 9.61
CA PHE A 60 2.50 -22.36 8.35
C PHE A 60 3.31 -23.64 8.52
N ALA A 61 4.47 -23.58 9.19
CA ALA A 61 5.32 -24.75 9.42
C ALA A 61 4.65 -25.80 10.32
N LEU A 62 3.93 -25.38 11.36
CA LEU A 62 3.31 -26.31 12.31
C LEU A 62 1.94 -26.84 11.88
N PHE A 63 1.10 -25.98 11.30
CA PHE A 63 -0.31 -26.27 11.08
C PHE A 63 -0.71 -26.29 9.60
N GLY A 64 0.24 -25.99 8.71
CA GLY A 64 0.05 -26.01 7.26
C GLY A 64 -0.81 -24.87 6.73
N ILE A 65 -0.94 -24.84 5.40
CA ILE A 65 -1.54 -23.73 4.66
C ILE A 65 -2.98 -23.42 5.05
N LYS A 66 -3.80 -24.44 5.37
CA LYS A 66 -5.23 -24.27 5.70
C LYS A 66 -5.46 -23.42 6.95
N LYS A 67 -4.63 -23.62 7.99
CA LYS A 67 -4.76 -22.85 9.24
C LYS A 67 -4.17 -21.46 9.10
N THR A 68 -3.06 -21.33 8.38
CA THR A 68 -2.47 -20.04 8.04
C THR A 68 -3.45 -19.18 7.23
N SER A 69 -4.05 -19.72 6.18
CA SER A 69 -5.01 -18.96 5.34
C SER A 69 -6.25 -18.53 6.13
N ALA A 70 -6.77 -19.39 7.01
CA ALA A 70 -7.90 -19.04 7.87
C ALA A 70 -7.56 -17.90 8.86
N LEU A 71 -6.35 -17.89 9.40
CA LEU A 71 -5.87 -16.80 10.25
C LEU A 71 -5.77 -15.49 9.46
N PHE A 72 -5.13 -15.51 8.28
CA PHE A 72 -5.03 -14.33 7.43
C PHE A 72 -6.40 -13.79 7.06
N HIS A 73 -7.33 -14.67 6.64
CA HIS A 73 -8.68 -14.26 6.30
C HIS A 73 -9.37 -13.57 7.49
N LYS A 74 -9.29 -14.14 8.69
CA LYS A 74 -9.87 -13.55 9.91
C LYS A 74 -9.29 -12.18 10.24
N ILE A 75 -7.98 -11.99 10.06
CA ILE A 75 -7.31 -10.71 10.35
C ILE A 75 -7.73 -9.65 9.32
N LEU A 76 -7.71 -10.00 8.04
CA LEU A 76 -8.08 -9.08 6.97
C LEU A 76 -9.57 -8.70 7.07
N SER A 77 -10.47 -9.65 7.35
CA SER A 77 -11.90 -9.37 7.53
C SER A 77 -12.22 -8.50 8.76
N ALA A 78 -11.26 -8.32 9.67
CA ALA A 78 -11.40 -7.46 10.84
C ALA A 78 -10.90 -6.02 10.60
N THR A 79 -10.55 -5.69 9.36
CA THR A 79 -10.06 -4.35 8.97
C THR A 79 -10.91 -3.79 7.84
N THR A 80 -11.04 -2.46 7.78
CA THR A 80 -11.95 -1.78 6.84
C THR A 80 -11.39 -1.68 5.42
N MET A 81 -10.07 -1.57 5.28
CA MET A 81 -9.40 -1.43 3.98
C MET A 81 -7.96 -1.91 4.10
N ALA A 82 -7.34 -2.16 2.95
CA ALA A 82 -5.91 -2.36 2.84
C ALA A 82 -5.29 -1.39 1.85
N PHE A 83 -3.99 -1.13 2.02
CA PHE A 83 -3.21 -0.46 1.00
C PHE A 83 -1.81 -1.07 0.89
N SER A 84 -1.24 -0.99 -0.31
CA SER A 84 0.08 -1.49 -0.64
C SER A 84 0.88 -0.40 -1.35
N ASN A 85 2.17 -0.29 -1.07
CA ASN A 85 3.06 0.62 -1.77
C ASN A 85 4.32 -0.12 -2.21
N VAL A 86 4.54 -0.18 -3.53
CA VAL A 86 5.69 -0.85 -4.13
C VAL A 86 6.46 0.16 -4.97
N VAL A 87 7.74 0.34 -4.65
CA VAL A 87 8.66 1.11 -5.49
C VAL A 87 8.89 0.32 -6.78
N GLY A 88 8.50 0.89 -7.92
CA GLY A 88 8.79 0.31 -9.23
C GLY A 88 10.08 0.87 -9.86
N PRO A 89 10.31 0.58 -11.15
CA PRO A 89 11.56 0.93 -11.83
C PRO A 89 11.85 2.43 -11.83
N LEU A 90 13.12 2.78 -11.65
CA LEU A 90 13.61 4.16 -11.71
C LEU A 90 13.99 4.60 -13.14
N GLU A 91 14.16 3.63 -14.04
CA GLU A 91 14.51 3.84 -15.45
C GLU A 91 13.37 3.42 -16.36
N GLU A 92 13.39 3.92 -17.60
CA GLU A 92 12.46 3.47 -18.62
C GLU A 92 12.75 2.02 -18.98
N ILE A 93 11.72 1.18 -18.87
CA ILE A 93 11.81 -0.22 -19.25
C ILE A 93 10.95 -0.50 -20.47
N GLY A 94 11.25 -1.59 -21.17
CA GLY A 94 10.49 -2.02 -22.34
C GLY A 94 10.45 -3.53 -22.46
N PHE A 95 9.56 -4.01 -23.32
CA PHE A 95 9.39 -5.43 -23.62
C PHE A 95 9.58 -5.65 -25.11
N TYR A 96 10.57 -6.46 -25.51
CA TYR A 96 10.92 -6.70 -26.92
C TYR A 96 11.10 -5.42 -27.76
N GLY A 97 11.72 -4.39 -27.18
CA GLY A 97 11.94 -3.10 -27.87
C GLY A 97 10.73 -2.15 -27.84
N HIS A 98 9.60 -2.54 -27.23
CA HIS A 98 8.47 -1.66 -27.01
C HIS A 98 8.60 -0.96 -25.65
N PRO A 99 8.73 0.38 -25.59
CA PRO A 99 8.83 1.11 -24.33
C PRO A 99 7.53 1.00 -23.54
N MET A 100 7.66 0.83 -22.22
CA MET A 100 6.53 0.78 -21.31
C MET A 100 6.00 2.19 -21.07
N ALA A 101 4.74 2.42 -21.45
CA ALA A 101 4.08 3.71 -21.29
C ALA A 101 3.55 3.95 -19.87
N TYR A 102 3.13 2.89 -19.18
CA TYR A 102 2.42 2.96 -17.91
C TYR A 102 2.58 1.67 -17.11
N LEU A 103 2.59 1.80 -15.78
CA LEU A 103 2.70 0.71 -14.83
C LEU A 103 1.63 0.87 -13.75
N ALA A 104 0.79 -0.16 -13.60
CA ALA A 104 -0.31 -0.22 -12.63
C ALA A 104 -0.44 -1.63 -12.05
N GLY A 105 0.20 -1.85 -10.91
CA GLY A 105 0.03 -3.04 -10.11
C GLY A 105 -1.25 -2.95 -9.29
N ALA A 106 -2.06 -3.99 -9.35
CA ALA A 106 -3.27 -4.12 -8.55
C ALA A 106 -3.29 -5.46 -7.83
N THR A 107 -3.92 -5.48 -6.67
CA THR A 107 -4.26 -6.70 -5.95
C THR A 107 -5.75 -6.70 -5.61
N TYR A 108 -6.38 -7.87 -5.60
CA TYR A 108 -7.80 -8.06 -5.31
C TYR A 108 -8.04 -9.44 -4.70
N GLY A 109 -9.23 -9.63 -4.10
CA GLY A 109 -9.67 -10.92 -3.54
C GLY A 109 -9.43 -11.07 -2.03
N GLN A 110 -8.82 -10.09 -1.37
CA GLN A 110 -8.84 -9.96 0.08
C GLN A 110 -10.27 -9.65 0.56
N PRO A 111 -10.64 -10.03 1.81
CA PRO A 111 -11.94 -9.69 2.39
C PRO A 111 -11.98 -8.21 2.80
N HIS A 112 -11.86 -7.33 1.82
CA HIS A 112 -11.90 -5.87 1.93
C HIS A 112 -12.73 -5.30 0.80
N GLU A 113 -13.53 -4.29 1.12
CA GLU A 113 -14.34 -3.55 0.16
C GLU A 113 -13.52 -2.47 -0.57
N LEU A 114 -12.33 -2.14 -0.06
CA LEU A 114 -11.38 -1.19 -0.65
C LEU A 114 -9.92 -1.65 -0.49
N MET A 115 -9.21 -1.74 -1.62
CA MET A 115 -7.76 -1.92 -1.69
C MET A 115 -7.13 -0.78 -2.50
N VAL A 116 -6.14 -0.10 -1.91
CA VAL A 116 -5.40 0.99 -2.56
C VAL A 116 -3.98 0.53 -2.89
N ASN A 117 -3.60 0.48 -4.16
CA ASN A 117 -2.27 0.09 -4.59
C ASN A 117 -1.51 1.31 -5.14
N PHE A 118 -0.34 1.59 -4.57
CA PHE A 118 0.59 2.60 -5.04
C PHE A 118 1.77 1.93 -5.74
N GLN A 119 2.10 2.41 -6.94
CA GLN A 119 3.29 1.98 -7.65
C GLN A 119 3.98 3.15 -8.34
N SER A 120 5.29 3.29 -8.12
CA SER A 120 6.11 4.28 -8.83
C SER A 120 6.67 3.72 -10.13
N TYR A 121 6.79 4.57 -11.15
CA TYR A 121 7.54 4.27 -12.37
C TYR A 121 8.19 5.55 -12.88
N VAL A 122 9.53 5.56 -12.91
CA VAL A 122 10.35 6.74 -13.22
C VAL A 122 9.96 7.91 -12.30
N ASN A 123 9.34 8.95 -12.83
CA ASN A 123 8.92 10.15 -12.12
C ASN A 123 7.40 10.21 -11.91
N LYS A 124 6.68 9.12 -12.16
CA LYS A 124 5.23 9.01 -12.02
C LYS A 124 4.87 8.07 -10.88
N MET A 125 3.80 8.41 -10.17
CA MET A 125 3.17 7.53 -9.20
C MET A 125 1.77 7.18 -9.72
N THR A 126 1.47 5.90 -9.75
CA THR A 126 0.16 5.36 -10.08
C THR A 126 -0.55 4.95 -8.80
N ILE A 127 -1.84 5.30 -8.71
CA ILE A 127 -2.75 4.84 -7.66
C ILE A 127 -3.82 3.98 -8.34
N VAL A 128 -4.00 2.75 -7.89
CA VAL A 128 -5.06 1.85 -8.38
C VAL A 128 -5.98 1.49 -7.21
N LEU A 129 -7.27 1.74 -7.39
CA LEU A 129 -8.31 1.36 -6.43
C LEU A 129 -8.99 0.07 -6.92
N SER A 130 -8.96 -0.98 -6.10
CA SER A 130 -9.84 -2.13 -6.25
C SER A 130 -10.97 -1.97 -5.23
N VAL A 131 -12.22 -1.93 -5.70
CA VAL A 131 -13.37 -1.58 -4.88
C VAL A 131 -14.53 -2.54 -5.10
N ASP A 132 -15.33 -2.71 -4.06
CA ASP A 132 -16.69 -3.25 -4.19
C ASP A 132 -17.66 -2.11 -4.47
N GLU A 133 -18.24 -2.10 -5.67
CA GLU A 133 -19.20 -1.07 -6.11
C GLU A 133 -20.49 -1.05 -5.28
N ALA A 134 -20.84 -2.15 -4.61
CA ALA A 134 -21.96 -2.17 -3.68
C ALA A 134 -21.70 -1.30 -2.43
N THR A 135 -20.42 -1.15 -2.06
CA THR A 135 -19.97 -0.39 -0.89
C THR A 135 -19.49 1.02 -1.27
N ILE A 136 -18.82 1.17 -2.42
CA ILE A 136 -18.33 2.44 -2.97
C ILE A 136 -18.96 2.64 -4.36
N PRO A 137 -20.16 3.24 -4.45
CA PRO A 137 -20.92 3.30 -5.71
C PRO A 137 -20.30 4.19 -6.79
N ASP A 138 -19.43 5.12 -6.42
CA ASP A 138 -18.71 6.00 -7.36
C ASP A 138 -17.19 5.96 -7.08
N PRO A 139 -16.49 4.94 -7.61
CA PRO A 139 -15.05 4.79 -7.43
C PRO A 139 -14.24 5.89 -8.11
N HIS A 140 -14.76 6.46 -9.20
CA HIS A 140 -14.09 7.50 -9.95
C HIS A 140 -14.04 8.80 -9.15
N ARG A 141 -15.14 9.14 -8.48
CA ARG A 141 -15.15 10.26 -7.54
C ARG A 141 -14.14 10.06 -6.41
N LEU A 142 -14.00 8.86 -5.86
CA LEU A 142 -12.98 8.59 -4.84
C LEU A 142 -11.55 8.81 -5.38
N CYS A 143 -11.28 8.45 -6.64
CA CYS A 143 -10.01 8.79 -7.28
C CYS A 143 -9.80 10.30 -7.38
N ASP A 144 -10.83 11.05 -7.81
CA ASP A 144 -10.77 12.50 -7.93
C ASP A 144 -10.54 13.17 -6.57
N ASP A 145 -11.23 12.70 -5.52
CA ASP A 145 -11.08 13.19 -4.14
C ASP A 145 -9.65 12.95 -3.61
N ILE A 146 -9.05 11.80 -3.92
CA ILE A 146 -7.63 11.52 -3.57
C ILE A 146 -6.69 12.51 -4.28
N VAL A 147 -6.92 12.75 -5.58
CA VAL A 147 -6.11 13.68 -6.37
C VAL A 147 -6.26 15.12 -5.86
N GLU A 148 -7.48 15.54 -5.54
CA GLU A 148 -7.76 16.85 -4.96
C GLU A 148 -7.09 17.02 -3.60
N SER A 149 -7.19 16.02 -2.72
CA SER A 149 -6.55 16.04 -1.40
C SER A 149 -5.03 16.21 -1.50
N LEU A 150 -4.38 15.52 -2.43
CA LEU A 150 -2.94 15.68 -2.70
C LEU A 150 -2.59 17.10 -3.20
N LYS A 151 -3.43 17.70 -4.03
CA LYS A 151 -3.26 19.10 -4.48
C LYS A 151 -3.37 20.08 -3.31
N LEU A 152 -4.40 19.95 -2.48
CA LEU A 152 -4.60 20.79 -1.29
C LEU A 152 -3.41 20.72 -0.33
N MET A 153 -2.88 19.51 -0.09
CA MET A 153 -1.67 19.32 0.71
C MET A 153 -0.44 20.00 0.10
N LYS A 154 -0.25 19.86 -1.21
CA LYS A 154 0.87 20.52 -1.93
C LYS A 154 0.75 22.05 -1.86
N ASP A 155 -0.42 22.60 -2.11
CA ASP A 155 -0.66 24.04 -2.11
C ASP A 155 -0.46 24.64 -0.71
N ALA A 156 -0.91 23.94 0.33
CA ALA A 156 -0.66 24.35 1.71
C ALA A 156 0.84 24.36 2.07
N LEU A 157 1.65 23.46 1.49
CA LEU A 157 3.11 23.47 1.66
C LEU A 157 3.77 24.63 0.90
N LEU A 158 3.31 24.93 -0.32
CA LEU A 158 3.80 26.07 -1.11
C LEU A 158 3.48 27.41 -0.42
N GLN A 159 2.26 27.58 0.09
CA GLN A 159 1.85 28.78 0.83
C GLN A 159 2.71 29.02 2.09
N LYS A 160 3.20 27.94 2.72
CA LYS A 160 4.09 28.01 3.88
C LYS A 160 5.58 28.13 3.52
N GLY A 161 5.93 28.16 2.23
CA GLY A 161 7.32 28.20 1.77
C GLY A 161 8.13 26.92 2.09
N LEU A 162 7.44 25.80 2.32
CA LEU A 162 8.07 24.51 2.67
C LEU A 162 8.38 23.64 1.45
N LEU A 163 7.85 24.01 0.28
CA LEU A 163 8.20 23.47 -1.02
C LEU A 163 8.67 24.63 -1.92
N LYS A 164 9.67 24.36 -2.77
CA LYS A 164 10.16 25.27 -3.80
C LYS A 164 9.54 24.95 -5.15
#